data_AF-A0A373VIT6-F1
#
_entry.id   AF-A0A373VIT6-F1
#
_cell.length_a   1.000
_cell.length_b   1.000
_cell.length_c   1.000
_cell.angle_alpha   90.00
_cell.angle_beta   90.00
_cell.angle_gamma   90.00
#
_symmetry.space_group_name_H-M   'P 1'
#
loop_
_entity.id
_entity.type
_entity.pdbx_description
1 polymer ?
#
loop_
_entity_poly.entity_id
_entity_poly.type
_entity_poly.pdbx_seq_one_letter_code
_entity_poly.pdbx_strand_id
1 'polypeptide(L)'
;MTEKKKSVRIIPLPDIAIEAFLSWKEKQNQDKKVLGKKWGTGNDLLKKYPGLIFTTSTGMSYLPGNAEDECERIKNIVNKQEALEAEKEGREAEMLDVTPHSFRHTFVTRCVQSGMKPATVGKISGHSTQKMTEYYTHLEQGYVKDEYKRYDEKYGKES
;
A
#
# COMPACT_ATOMS: atom_id res chain seq x y z
N MET A 1 -21.96 -17.21 0.34
CA MET A 1 -20.52 -17.06 0.63
C MET A 1 -20.37 -16.59 2.06
N THR A 2 -19.78 -17.41 2.93
CA THR A 2 -19.59 -17.15 4.36
C THR A 2 -18.43 -16.18 4.60
N GLU A 3 -18.74 -14.92 4.92
CA GLU A 3 -17.77 -13.93 5.37
C GLU A 3 -17.13 -14.38 6.70
N LYS A 4 -15.88 -14.84 6.67
CA LYS A 4 -15.11 -15.04 7.90
C LYS A 4 -14.85 -13.67 8.51
N LYS A 5 -15.47 -13.38 9.67
CA LYS A 5 -15.29 -12.16 10.51
C LYS A 5 -13.83 -11.73 10.77
N LYS A 6 -12.83 -12.57 10.45
CA LYS A 6 -11.40 -12.29 10.61
C LYS A 6 -10.78 -11.33 9.57
N SER A 7 -11.46 -10.99 8.47
CA SER A 7 -10.88 -10.16 7.38
C SER A 7 -11.19 -8.66 7.50
N VAL A 8 -12.26 -8.30 8.19
CA VAL A 8 -12.69 -6.89 8.35
C VAL A 8 -11.77 -6.19 9.32
N ARG A 9 -11.22 -5.05 8.90
CA ARG A 9 -10.27 -4.26 9.69
C ARG A 9 -10.42 -2.77 9.41
N ILE A 10 -10.09 -1.97 10.41
CA ILE A 10 -10.03 -0.51 10.32
C ILE A 10 -8.56 -0.14 10.15
N ILE A 11 -8.25 0.57 9.07
CA ILE A 11 -6.89 1.05 8.78
C ILE A 11 -6.92 2.57 8.89
N PRO A 12 -6.11 3.18 9.78
CA PRO A 12 -5.98 4.63 9.82
C PRO A 12 -5.34 5.11 8.52
N LEU A 13 -5.93 6.15 7.91
CA LEU A 13 -5.39 6.76 6.70
C LEU A 13 -4.60 8.01 7.09
N PRO A 14 -3.35 8.16 6.62
CA PRO A 14 -2.62 9.42 6.77
C PRO A 14 -3.24 10.49 5.86
N ASP A 15 -3.00 11.77 6.18
CA ASP A 15 -3.57 12.91 5.44
C ASP A 15 -3.30 12.84 3.95
N ILE A 16 -2.07 12.48 3.55
CA ILE A 16 -1.70 12.29 2.15
C ILE A 16 -2.59 11.26 1.42
N ALA A 17 -3.02 10.19 2.09
CA ALA A 17 -3.92 9.21 1.51
C ALA A 17 -5.34 9.75 1.42
N ILE A 18 -5.79 10.50 2.43
CA ILE A 18 -7.11 11.16 2.42
C ILE A 18 -7.18 12.15 1.24
N GLU A 19 -6.17 12.99 1.09
CA GLU A 19 -6.06 13.94 -0.02
C GLU A 19 -6.06 13.24 -1.39
N ALA A 20 -5.31 12.13 -1.53
CA ALA A 20 -5.31 11.33 -2.74
C ALA A 20 -6.71 10.77 -3.07
N PHE A 21 -7.44 10.27 -2.06
CA PHE A 21 -8.81 9.79 -2.25
C PHE A 21 -9.78 10.91 -2.63
N LEU A 22 -9.65 12.09 -2.05
CA LEU A 22 -10.48 13.25 -2.38
C LEU A 22 -10.22 13.73 -3.81
N SER A 23 -8.96 13.84 -4.22
CA SER A 23 -8.56 14.17 -5.59
C SER A 23 -9.10 13.14 -6.59
N TRP A 24 -8.98 11.85 -6.26
CA TRP A 24 -9.51 10.78 -7.09
C TRP A 24 -11.04 10.84 -7.25
N LYS A 25 -11.76 11.13 -6.15
CA LYS A 25 -13.22 11.30 -6.18
C LYS A 25 -13.64 12.46 -7.08
N GLU A 26 -12.89 13.56 -7.07
CA GLU A 26 -13.14 14.70 -7.94
C GLU A 26 -12.98 14.32 -9.41
N LYS A 27 -11.91 13.61 -9.75
CA LYS A 27 -11.70 13.06 -11.11
C LYS A 27 -12.86 12.13 -11.54
N GLN A 28 -13.27 11.20 -10.68
CA GLN A 28 -14.43 10.35 -10.94
C GLN A 28 -15.71 11.15 -11.22
N ASN A 29 -15.95 12.22 -10.46
CA ASN A 29 -17.12 13.07 -10.65
C ASN A 29 -17.08 13.79 -12.01
N GLN A 30 -15.90 14.21 -12.46
CA GLN A 30 -15.69 14.79 -13.79
C GLN A 30 -15.95 13.75 -14.88
N ASP A 31 -15.38 12.55 -14.76
CA ASP A 31 -15.61 11.45 -15.71
C ASP A 31 -17.11 11.09 -15.82
N LYS A 32 -17.81 11.05 -14.68
CA LYS A 32 -19.28 10.86 -14.62
C LYS A 32 -20.05 11.96 -15.34
N LYS A 33 -19.65 13.23 -15.17
CA LYS A 33 -20.29 14.37 -15.85
C LYS A 33 -20.10 14.28 -17.37
N VAL A 34 -18.90 13.91 -17.82
CA VAL A 34 -18.56 13.81 -19.25
C VAL A 34 -19.30 12.67 -19.93
N LEU A 35 -19.32 11.48 -19.32
CA LEU A 35 -19.92 10.28 -19.93
C LEU A 35 -21.40 10.10 -19.60
N GLY A 36 -21.91 10.79 -18.58
CA GLY A 36 -23.32 10.78 -18.18
C GLY A 36 -23.84 9.35 -17.96
N LYS A 37 -24.94 9.00 -18.64
CA LYS A 37 -25.58 7.68 -18.55
C LYS A 37 -24.72 6.53 -19.06
N LYS A 38 -23.64 6.79 -19.81
CA LYS A 38 -22.72 5.76 -20.30
C LYS A 38 -21.65 5.38 -19.27
N TRP A 39 -21.47 6.20 -18.23
CA TRP A 39 -20.48 5.93 -17.19
C TRP A 39 -20.89 4.73 -16.34
N GLY A 40 -20.04 3.72 -16.27
CA GLY A 40 -20.28 2.50 -15.51
C GLY A 40 -21.31 1.55 -16.14
N THR A 41 -21.66 1.74 -17.42
CA THR A 41 -22.55 0.82 -18.13
C THR A 41 -21.94 -0.58 -18.15
N GLY A 42 -22.66 -1.56 -17.60
CA GLY A 42 -22.18 -2.95 -17.50
C GLY A 42 -21.29 -3.22 -16.28
N ASN A 43 -21.11 -2.27 -15.35
CA ASN A 43 -20.37 -2.52 -14.11
C ASN A 43 -21.28 -3.03 -12.99
N ASP A 44 -21.29 -4.34 -12.76
CA ASP A 44 -22.12 -4.96 -11.71
C ASP A 44 -21.64 -4.64 -10.28
N LEU A 45 -20.35 -4.41 -10.07
CA LEU A 45 -19.82 -4.01 -8.77
C LEU A 45 -20.28 -2.60 -8.39
N LEU A 46 -20.38 -1.70 -9.37
CA LEU A 46 -20.90 -0.35 -9.14
C LEU A 46 -22.40 -0.38 -8.77
N LYS A 47 -23.19 -1.30 -9.35
CA LYS A 47 -24.60 -1.50 -8.96
C LYS A 47 -24.72 -1.98 -7.52
N LYS A 48 -23.84 -2.90 -7.11
CA LYS A 48 -23.80 -3.45 -5.75
C LYS A 48 -23.25 -2.44 -4.73
N TYR A 49 -22.28 -1.63 -5.14
CA TYR A 49 -21.57 -0.66 -4.32
C TYR A 49 -21.54 0.70 -5.01
N PRO A 50 -22.58 1.54 -4.84
CA PRO A 50 -22.66 2.85 -5.49
C PRO A 50 -21.50 3.81 -5.14
N GLY A 51 -20.85 3.57 -4.00
CA GLY A 51 -19.67 4.31 -3.53
C GLY A 51 -18.32 3.70 -3.96
N LEU A 52 -18.28 2.88 -5.01
CA LEU A 52 -17.04 2.25 -5.48
C LEU A 52 -15.99 3.32 -5.83
N ILE A 53 -14.88 3.32 -5.08
CA ILE A 53 -13.85 4.35 -5.18
C ILE A 53 -12.93 4.10 -6.37
N PHE A 54 -12.47 2.88 -6.61
CA PHE A 54 -11.50 2.63 -7.69
C PHE A 54 -12.21 2.20 -8.98
N THR A 55 -12.26 3.10 -9.95
CA THR A 55 -12.83 2.84 -11.28
C THR A 55 -11.95 3.38 -12.40
N THR A 56 -12.09 2.85 -13.61
CA THR A 56 -11.55 3.48 -14.82
C THR A 56 -12.30 4.78 -15.14
N SER A 57 -11.80 5.56 -16.10
CA SER A 57 -12.48 6.76 -16.60
C SER A 57 -13.88 6.47 -17.16
N THR A 58 -14.09 5.26 -17.70
CA THR A 58 -15.40 4.81 -18.19
C THR A 58 -16.33 4.30 -17.10
N GLY A 59 -15.88 4.25 -15.84
CA GLY A 59 -16.64 3.76 -14.70
C GLY A 59 -16.64 2.25 -14.52
N MET A 60 -15.74 1.53 -15.21
CA MET A 60 -15.52 0.10 -14.96
C MET A 60 -14.70 -0.10 -13.68
N SER A 61 -14.84 -1.26 -13.05
CA SER A 61 -14.10 -1.54 -11.82
C SER A 61 -12.61 -1.62 -12.11
N TYR A 62 -11.81 -1.02 -11.23
CA TYR A 62 -10.35 -1.14 -11.31
C TYR A 62 -9.95 -2.53 -10.79
N LEU A 63 -9.40 -3.36 -11.67
CA LEU A 63 -9.06 -4.77 -11.40
C LEU A 63 -7.58 -4.91 -11.02
N PRO A 64 -7.17 -6.03 -10.40
CA PRO A 64 -5.77 -6.29 -10.08
C PRO A 64 -4.82 -6.17 -11.29
N GLY A 65 -5.22 -6.67 -12.46
CA GLY A 65 -4.44 -6.53 -13.68
C GLY A 65 -4.19 -5.07 -14.07
N ASN A 66 -5.14 -4.16 -13.81
CA ASN A 66 -4.91 -2.73 -14.03
C ASN A 66 -3.83 -2.17 -13.10
N ALA A 67 -3.74 -2.67 -11.86
CA ALA A 67 -2.68 -2.27 -10.94
C ALA A 67 -1.30 -2.79 -11.40
N GLU A 68 -1.27 -3.99 -11.96
CA GLU A 68 -0.06 -4.58 -12.53
C GLU A 68 0.41 -3.79 -13.76
N ASP A 69 -0.49 -3.50 -14.71
CA ASP A 69 -0.22 -2.69 -15.89
C ASP A 69 0.32 -1.29 -15.51
N GLU A 70 -0.28 -0.66 -14.50
CA GLU A 70 0.16 0.65 -14.01
C GLU A 70 1.56 0.59 -13.36
N CYS A 71 1.87 -0.50 -12.64
CA CYS A 71 3.22 -0.72 -12.12
C CYS A 71 4.23 -0.90 -13.25
N GLU A 72 3.90 -1.67 -14.29
CA GLU A 72 4.74 -1.81 -15.48
C GLU A 72 4.98 -0.47 -16.18
N ARG A 73 3.93 0.35 -16.33
CA ARG A 73 4.05 1.70 -16.90
C ARG A 73 5.02 2.55 -16.07
N ILE A 74 4.89 2.54 -14.75
CA ILE A 74 5.79 3.28 -13.84
C ILE A 74 7.23 2.77 -13.98
N LYS A 75 7.44 1.45 -13.95
CA LYS A 75 8.77 0.83 -14.13
C LYS A 75 9.42 1.32 -15.42
N ASN A 76 8.70 1.26 -16.53
CA ASN A 76 9.22 1.65 -17.84
C ASN A 76 9.62 3.13 -17.89
N ILE A 77 8.83 4.01 -17.29
CA ILE A 77 9.13 5.46 -17.25
C ILE A 77 10.37 5.73 -16.39
N VAL A 78 10.39 5.21 -15.16
CA VAL A 78 11.48 5.45 -14.21
C VAL A 78 12.78 4.83 -14.71
N ASN A 79 12.75 3.58 -15.16
CA ASN A 79 13.94 2.87 -15.63
C ASN A 79 14.54 3.49 -16.88
N LYS A 80 13.70 4.05 -17.76
CA LYS A 80 14.18 4.79 -18.92
C LYS A 80 14.93 6.07 -18.49
N GLN A 81 14.42 6.79 -17.50
CA GLN A 81 15.08 7.98 -16.98
C GLN A 81 16.39 7.61 -16.28
N GLU A 82 16.35 6.59 -15.42
CA GLU A 82 17.51 6.09 -14.68
C GLU A 82 18.64 5.61 -15.60
N ALA A 83 18.32 4.89 -16.68
CA ALA A 83 19.32 4.48 -17.66
C ALA A 83 20.05 5.67 -18.31
N LEU A 84 19.33 6.76 -18.60
CA LEU A 84 19.91 7.98 -19.16
C LEU A 84 20.77 8.75 -18.15
N GLU A 85 20.40 8.72 -16.87
CA GLU A 85 21.17 9.35 -15.80
C GLU A 85 22.43 8.56 -15.48
N ALA A 86 22.33 7.24 -15.39
CA ALA A 86 23.44 6.33 -15.16
C ALA A 86 24.53 6.43 -16.24
N GLU A 87 24.12 6.49 -17.53
CA GLU A 87 25.04 6.69 -18.65
C GLU A 87 25.81 8.02 -18.56
N LYS A 88 25.13 9.12 -18.19
CA LYS A 88 25.78 10.43 -18.02
C LYS A 88 26.77 10.45 -16.86
N GLU A 89 26.48 9.69 -15.81
CA GLU A 89 27.30 9.60 -14.61
C GLU A 89 28.40 8.54 -14.72
N GLY A 90 28.40 7.73 -15.79
CA GLY A 90 29.36 6.64 -15.99
C GLY A 90 29.21 5.52 -14.95
N ARG A 91 27.98 5.31 -14.45
CA ARG A 91 27.64 4.25 -13.48
C ARG A 91 26.68 3.23 -14.09
N GLU A 92 26.58 2.07 -13.45
CA GLU A 92 25.54 1.10 -13.77
C GLU A 92 24.16 1.62 -13.34
N ALA A 93 23.14 1.29 -14.13
CA ALA A 93 21.77 1.70 -13.88
C ALA A 93 21.10 0.81 -12.83
N GLU A 94 20.42 1.42 -11.86
CA GLU A 94 19.67 0.71 -10.82
C GLU A 94 18.20 0.56 -11.23
N MET A 95 17.88 -0.59 -11.81
CA MET A 95 16.55 -0.82 -12.35
C MET A 95 15.51 -1.02 -11.24
N LEU A 96 14.45 -0.20 -11.28
CA LEU A 96 13.29 -0.34 -10.43
C LEU A 96 12.48 -1.59 -10.82
N ASP A 97 12.23 -2.46 -9.84
CA ASP A 97 11.23 -3.51 -9.94
C ASP A 97 10.17 -3.39 -8.82
N VAL A 98 8.94 -3.06 -9.22
CA VAL A 98 7.80 -2.86 -8.34
C VAL A 98 6.57 -3.59 -8.87
N THR A 99 5.81 -4.12 -7.93
CA THR A 99 4.49 -4.73 -8.13
C THR A 99 3.50 -4.15 -7.11
N PRO A 100 2.19 -4.36 -7.26
CA PRO A 100 1.22 -3.96 -6.24
C PRO A 100 1.56 -4.50 -4.83
N HIS A 101 2.13 -5.71 -4.76
CA HIS A 101 2.57 -6.32 -3.50
C HIS A 101 3.81 -5.64 -2.91
N SER A 102 4.72 -5.11 -3.73
CA SER A 102 5.91 -4.37 -3.26
C SER A 102 5.51 -3.18 -2.37
N PHE A 103 4.44 -2.44 -2.70
CA PHE A 103 3.97 -1.33 -1.87
C PHE A 103 3.54 -1.78 -0.47
N ARG A 104 2.84 -2.91 -0.38
CA ARG A 104 2.43 -3.48 0.91
C ARG A 104 3.64 -3.92 1.72
N HIS A 105 4.63 -4.56 1.10
CA HIS A 105 5.87 -4.94 1.77
C HIS A 105 6.60 -3.72 2.32
N THR A 106 6.80 -2.68 1.50
CA THR A 106 7.43 -1.43 1.93
C THR A 106 6.69 -0.76 3.08
N PHE A 107 5.34 -0.72 3.02
CA PHE A 107 4.53 -0.19 4.11
C PHE A 107 4.75 -0.95 5.43
N VAL A 108 4.74 -2.28 5.39
CA VAL A 108 4.94 -3.13 6.57
C VAL A 108 6.35 -2.95 7.13
N THR A 109 7.38 -3.00 6.28
CA THR A 109 8.78 -2.77 6.69
C THR A 109 8.95 -1.41 7.36
N ARG A 110 8.38 -0.35 6.80
CA ARG A 110 8.44 1.01 7.39
C ARG A 110 7.71 1.11 8.72
N CYS A 111 6.59 0.40 8.90
CA CYS A 111 5.92 0.35 10.20
C CYS A 111 6.80 -0.33 11.25
N VAL A 112 7.48 -1.42 10.90
CA VAL A 112 8.39 -2.10 11.84
C VAL A 112 9.59 -1.22 12.16
N GLN A 113 10.23 -0.61 11.15
CA GLN A 113 11.37 0.31 11.32
C GLN A 113 11.02 1.56 12.14
N SER A 114 9.76 2.01 12.16
CA SER A 114 9.32 3.11 13.03
C SER A 114 9.11 2.69 14.49
N GLY A 115 9.37 1.43 14.83
CA GLY A 115 9.16 0.86 16.15
C GLY A 115 7.71 0.47 16.43
N MET A 116 6.83 0.41 15.41
CA MET A 116 5.45 -0.04 15.62
C MET A 116 5.44 -1.50 16.05
N LYS A 117 4.75 -1.79 17.16
CA LYS A 117 4.68 -3.13 17.71
C LYS A 117 4.22 -4.15 16.65
N PRO A 118 4.89 -5.30 16.52
CA PRO A 118 4.57 -6.29 15.49
C PRO A 118 3.10 -6.75 15.49
N ALA A 119 2.48 -6.84 16.68
CA ALA A 119 1.06 -7.16 16.82
C ALA A 119 0.13 -6.10 16.19
N THR A 120 0.50 -4.81 16.26
CA THR A 120 -0.24 -3.71 15.63
C THR A 120 -0.08 -3.75 14.11
N VAL A 121 1.15 -3.97 13.63
CA VAL A 121 1.43 -4.12 12.19
C VAL A 121 0.67 -5.30 11.60
N GLY A 122 0.59 -6.42 12.32
CA GLY A 122 -0.21 -7.59 11.97
C GLY A 122 -1.71 -7.29 11.82
N LYS A 123 -2.28 -6.48 12.72
CA LYS A 123 -3.70 -6.04 12.65
C LYS A 123 -3.97 -5.15 11.43
N ILE A 124 -3.05 -4.25 11.08
CA ILE A 124 -3.22 -3.33 9.95
C ILE A 124 -3.05 -4.06 8.61
N SER A 125 -1.98 -4.85 8.49
CA SER A 125 -1.67 -5.60 7.26
C SER A 125 -2.67 -6.74 7.03
N GLY A 126 -3.16 -7.41 8.07
CA GLY A 126 -4.07 -8.54 7.94
C GLY A 126 -3.39 -9.82 7.45
N HIS A 127 -2.13 -10.07 7.87
CA HIS A 127 -1.47 -11.34 7.59
C HIS A 127 -2.21 -12.51 8.28
N SER A 128 -2.54 -13.55 7.53
CA SER A 128 -3.15 -14.78 8.05
C SER A 128 -2.19 -15.63 8.89
N THR A 129 -0.88 -15.35 8.80
CA THR A 129 0.17 -16.19 9.41
C THR A 129 1.22 -15.32 10.12
N GLN A 130 1.55 -15.70 11.35
CA GLN A 130 2.50 -15.03 12.25
C GLN A 130 3.92 -14.92 11.64
N LYS A 131 4.30 -15.88 10.78
CA LYS A 131 5.60 -15.98 10.07
C LYS A 131 6.02 -14.73 9.28
N MET A 132 5.08 -14.00 8.66
CA MET A 132 5.44 -12.79 7.91
C MET A 132 5.88 -11.68 8.86
N THR A 133 5.28 -11.61 10.05
CA THR A 133 5.64 -10.64 11.08
C THR A 133 7.01 -10.97 11.69
N GLU A 134 7.30 -12.25 11.87
CA GLU A 134 8.59 -12.77 12.38
C GLU A 134 9.77 -12.43 11.44
N TYR A 135 9.59 -12.54 10.12
CA TYR A 135 10.61 -12.12 9.15
C TYR A 135 11.00 -10.64 9.32
N TYR A 136 10.02 -9.76 9.58
CA TYR A 136 10.30 -8.33 9.78
C TYR A 136 10.92 -8.03 11.14
N THR A 137 10.61 -8.81 12.18
CA THR A 137 11.32 -8.67 13.47
C THR A 137 12.76 -9.17 13.41
N HIS A 138 13.09 -10.09 12.51
CA HIS A 138 14.47 -10.57 12.31
C HIS A 138 15.35 -9.63 11.46
N LEU A 139 14.74 -8.78 10.62
CA LEU A 139 15.46 -7.74 9.86
C LEU A 139 16.14 -6.70 10.78
N GLU A 140 15.79 -6.68 12.07
CA GLU A 140 16.41 -5.83 13.07
C GLU A 140 16.83 -6.69 14.27
N GLN A 141 17.96 -7.40 14.18
CA GLN A 141 18.54 -8.11 15.34
C GLN A 141 18.84 -7.17 16.53
N GLY A 142 18.84 -5.85 16.32
CA GLY A 142 18.88 -4.82 17.38
C GLY A 142 17.57 -4.65 18.15
N TYR A 143 16.44 -5.09 17.60
CA TYR A 143 15.10 -4.84 18.15
C TYR A 143 14.91 -5.39 19.56
N VAL A 144 15.43 -6.59 19.84
CA VAL A 144 15.30 -7.20 21.18
C VAL A 144 16.09 -6.42 22.23
N LYS A 145 17.29 -5.94 21.88
CA LYS A 145 18.13 -5.15 22.78
C LYS A 145 17.52 -3.78 23.04
N ASP A 146 16.94 -3.17 22.02
CA ASP A 146 16.29 -1.86 22.12
C ASP A 146 14.97 -1.93 22.89
N GLU A 147 14.16 -2.98 22.70
CA GLU A 147 12.95 -3.21 23.49
C GLU A 147 13.26 -3.48 24.97
N TYR A 148 14.30 -4.26 25.26
CA TYR A 148 14.75 -4.47 26.64
C TYR A 148 15.27 -3.18 27.27
N LYS A 149 16.04 -2.37 26.51
CA LYS A 149 16.50 -1.06 26.97
C LYS A 149 15.32 -0.12 27.27
N ARG A 150 14.28 -0.09 26.42
CA ARG A 150 13.04 0.68 26.68
C ARG A 150 12.30 0.20 27.93
N TYR A 151 12.28 -1.11 28.18
CA TYR A 151 11.73 -1.66 29.42
C TYR A 151 12.55 -1.20 30.62
N ASP A 152 13.87 -1.33 30.57
CA ASP A 152 14.78 -0.96 31.65
C ASP A 152 14.77 0.55 31.94
N GLU A 153 14.73 1.40 30.91
CA GLU A 153 14.57 2.85 31.05
C GLU A 153 13.24 3.24 31.72
N LYS A 154 12.18 2.44 31.51
CA LYS A 154 10.83 2.73 32.00
C LYS A 154 10.53 2.12 33.38
N TYR A 155 11.10 0.96 33.69
CA TYR A 155 10.78 0.18 34.89
C TYR A 155 12.02 -0.27 35.68
N GLY A 156 13.23 -0.13 35.15
CA GLY A 156 14.48 -0.54 35.80
C GLY A 156 14.86 0.32 37.01
N LYS A 157 14.17 1.43 37.27
CA LYS A 157 14.32 2.27 38.46
C LYS A 157 13.33 1.93 39.59
N GLU A 158 12.44 0.96 39.40
CA GLU A 158 11.49 0.51 40.43
C GLU A 158 12.07 -0.61 41.33
N SER A 159 13.40 -0.81 41.31
CA SER A 159 14.14 -1.79 42.12
C SER A 159 15.10 -1.11 43.10
#